data_AF-A0A3D3TDQ1-F1
#
_entry.id   AF-A0A3D3TDQ1-F1
#
_cell.length_a   1.000
_cell.length_b   1.000
_cell.length_c   1.000
_cell.angle_alpha   90.00
_cell.angle_beta   90.00
_cell.angle_gamma   90.00
#
_symmetry.space_group_name_H-M   'P 1'
#
loop_
_entity.id
_entity.type
_entity.pdbx_description
1 polymer ?
#
loop_
_entity_poly.entity_id
_entity_poly.type
_entity_poly.pdbx_seq_one_letter_code
_entity_poly.pdbx_strand_id
1 'polypeptide(L)'
;SALDDAKEQGKDGIIAIVGSKKMHFMADGKWLLRQEFEIVQSLPYGFELLVKKINPDAENPTFKESVLTGECPDKKGLVVYYSDRCPYTDYHINVSLKETAQKRNLPLKVIKLTSAEEAQSAPTPATIFSLFYNGKFVTTDISVCMDSRFDKIVKLD
;
A
#
# COMPACT_ATOMS: atom_id res chain seq x y z
N SER A 1 -13.45 15.55 15.98
CA SER A 1 -12.18 14.83 15.69
C SER A 1 -12.53 13.56 14.90
N ALA A 2 -11.58 12.84 14.30
CA ALA A 2 -11.93 11.60 13.57
C ALA A 2 -12.73 10.60 14.43
N LEU A 3 -12.47 10.54 15.74
CA LEU A 3 -13.24 9.71 16.68
C LEU A 3 -14.64 10.25 16.96
N ASP A 4 -14.81 11.56 17.04
CA ASP A 4 -16.14 12.16 17.23
C ASP A 4 -17.00 11.94 15.98
N ASP A 5 -16.44 12.16 14.79
CA ASP A 5 -17.12 11.91 13.52
C ASP A 5 -17.53 10.43 13.38
N ALA A 6 -16.66 9.50 13.81
CA ALA A 6 -16.97 8.07 13.81
C ALA A 6 -18.11 7.74 14.79
N LYS A 7 -18.15 8.36 15.98
CA LYS A 7 -19.25 8.20 16.94
C LYS A 7 -20.56 8.77 16.41
N GLU A 8 -20.53 9.98 15.83
CA GLU A 8 -21.70 10.63 15.22
C GLU A 8 -22.29 9.79 14.08
N GLN A 9 -21.44 9.10 13.32
CA GLN A 9 -21.84 8.18 12.26
C GLN A 9 -22.20 6.77 12.74
N GLY A 10 -22.19 6.51 14.05
CA GLY A 10 -22.51 5.20 14.63
C GLY A 10 -21.54 4.08 14.20
N LYS A 11 -20.25 4.41 13.99
CA LYS A 11 -19.21 3.43 13.64
C LYS A 11 -18.68 2.72 14.90
N ASP A 12 -18.29 1.46 14.74
CA ASP A 12 -17.71 0.66 15.82
C ASP A 12 -16.27 1.05 16.19
N GLY A 13 -15.60 1.86 15.37
CA GLY A 13 -14.22 2.29 15.61
C GLY A 13 -13.58 2.95 14.39
N ILE A 14 -12.29 3.19 14.50
CA ILE A 14 -11.43 3.68 13.41
C ILE A 14 -10.36 2.66 13.12
N ILE A 15 -10.01 2.52 11.84
CA ILE A 15 -8.93 1.66 11.37
C ILE A 15 -7.81 2.49 10.73
N ALA A 16 -6.60 1.96 10.78
CA ALA A 16 -5.46 2.50 10.05
C ALA A 16 -4.62 1.36 9.48
N ILE A 17 -4.12 1.55 8.26
CA ILE A 17 -3.14 0.65 7.66
C ILE A 17 -1.79 1.35 7.72
N VAL A 18 -0.81 0.69 8.32
CA VAL A 18 0.54 1.21 8.50
C VAL A 18 1.57 0.19 8.04
N GLY A 19 2.83 0.63 7.92
CA GLY A 19 3.93 -0.30 7.83
C GLY A 19 4.35 -0.77 9.23
N SER A 20 4.71 -2.06 9.37
CA SER A 20 5.33 -2.61 10.59
C SER A 20 6.67 -1.94 10.94
N LYS A 21 7.29 -1.35 9.91
CA LYS A 21 8.37 -0.36 10.02
C LYS A 21 7.95 0.90 9.28
N LYS A 22 8.67 2.00 9.47
CA LYS A 22 8.37 3.26 8.77
C LYS A 22 8.44 3.03 7.25
N MET A 23 7.28 3.11 6.61
CA MET A 23 7.14 3.11 5.16
C MET A 23 6.91 4.54 4.66
N HIS A 24 7.41 4.83 3.45
CA HIS A 24 7.25 6.14 2.84
C HIS A 24 5.76 6.42 2.56
N PHE A 25 5.34 7.66 2.81
CA PHE A 25 3.99 8.15 2.55
C PHE A 25 2.87 7.39 3.30
N MET A 26 3.20 6.73 4.41
CA MET A 26 2.25 6.07 5.30
C MET A 26 2.22 6.71 6.69
N ALA A 27 1.08 6.53 7.38
CA ALA A 27 0.90 6.98 8.75
C ALA A 27 1.96 6.37 9.70
N ASP A 28 2.27 7.10 10.77
CA ASP A 28 3.22 6.64 11.78
C ASP A 28 2.53 5.65 12.75
N GLY A 29 2.79 4.35 12.55
CA GLY A 29 2.25 3.29 13.40
C GLY A 29 2.65 3.46 14.88
N LYS A 30 3.88 3.87 15.18
CA LYS A 30 4.32 4.08 16.58
C LYS A 30 3.55 5.22 17.23
N TRP A 31 3.23 6.26 16.49
CA TRP A 31 2.38 7.34 16.99
C TRP A 31 0.95 6.85 17.25
N LEU A 32 0.36 6.10 16.31
CA LEU A 32 -1.00 5.56 16.45
C LEU A 32 -1.14 4.59 17.62
N LEU A 33 -0.15 3.72 17.86
CA LEU A 33 -0.13 2.84 19.03
C LEU A 33 -0.15 3.62 20.36
N ARG A 34 0.52 4.78 20.43
CA ARG A 34 0.43 5.68 21.60
C ARG A 34 -0.93 6.36 21.74
N GLN A 35 -1.73 6.36 20.67
CA GLN A 35 -3.12 6.81 20.69
C GLN A 35 -4.09 5.65 20.97
N GLU A 36 -3.64 4.56 21.60
CA GLU A 36 -4.48 3.41 21.99
C GLU A 36 -5.08 2.66 20.79
N PHE A 37 -4.45 2.76 19.61
CA PHE A 37 -4.70 1.78 18.56
C PHE A 37 -4.01 0.46 18.90
N GLU A 38 -4.63 -0.64 18.50
CA GLU A 38 -4.11 -1.99 18.66
C GLU A 38 -3.86 -2.62 17.28
N ILE A 39 -2.76 -3.36 17.13
CA ILE A 39 -2.53 -4.18 15.93
C ILE A 39 -3.42 -5.40 16.01
N VAL A 40 -4.31 -5.57 15.02
CA VAL A 40 -5.23 -6.72 14.94
C VAL A 40 -4.82 -7.74 13.87
N GLN A 41 -4.00 -7.33 12.90
CA GLN A 41 -3.47 -8.22 11.87
C GLN A 41 -2.17 -7.68 11.27
N SER A 42 -1.23 -8.57 10.96
CA SER A 42 0.03 -8.25 10.30
C SER A 42 0.19 -9.08 9.03
N LEU A 43 0.73 -8.48 7.97
CA LEU A 43 1.02 -9.14 6.70
C LEU A 43 2.53 -9.44 6.58
N PRO A 44 2.91 -10.55 5.90
CA PRO A 44 4.30 -11.02 5.86
C PRO A 44 5.26 -10.08 5.12
N TYR A 45 4.73 -9.13 4.35
CA TYR A 45 5.47 -8.14 3.57
C TYR A 45 5.41 -6.73 4.15
N GLY A 46 5.11 -6.63 5.45
CA GLY A 46 5.42 -5.43 6.24
C GLY A 46 4.29 -4.45 6.48
N PHE A 47 3.03 -4.86 6.28
CA PHE A 47 1.85 -4.04 6.62
C PHE A 47 1.17 -4.52 7.90
N GLU A 48 0.54 -3.60 8.61
CA GLU A 48 -0.24 -3.86 9.81
C GLU A 48 -1.59 -3.14 9.74
N LEU A 49 -2.65 -3.81 10.20
CA LEU A 49 -3.97 -3.26 10.42
C LEU A 49 -4.10 -2.90 11.89
N LEU A 50 -4.32 -1.61 12.15
CA LEU A 50 -4.53 -1.06 13.48
C LEU A 50 -6.00 -0.67 13.65
N VAL A 51 -6.50 -0.85 14.87
CA VAL A 51 -7.89 -0.53 15.23
C VAL A 51 -7.91 0.25 16.53
N LYS A 52 -8.73 1.30 16.57
CA LYS A 52 -9.18 1.92 17.80
C LYS A 52 -10.69 1.77 17.90
N LYS A 53 -11.14 0.85 18.75
CA LYS A 53 -12.57 0.56 18.94
C LYS A 53 -13.25 1.68 19.72
N ILE A 54 -14.48 1.97 19.31
CA ILE A 54 -15.48 2.74 20.06
C ILE A 54 -16.43 1.77 20.74
N ASN A 55 -16.86 0.73 20.02
CA ASN A 55 -17.64 -0.39 20.53
C ASN A 55 -16.70 -1.56 20.89
N PRO A 56 -16.49 -1.89 22.17
CA PRO A 56 -15.59 -2.96 22.59
C PRO A 56 -15.99 -4.35 22.08
N ASP A 57 -17.31 -4.58 21.92
CA ASP A 57 -17.89 -5.87 21.56
C ASP A 57 -17.88 -6.14 20.04
N ALA A 58 -17.55 -5.12 19.22
CA ALA A 58 -17.47 -5.28 17.78
C ALA A 58 -16.33 -6.23 17.36
N GLU A 59 -16.53 -6.97 16.27
CA GLU A 59 -15.47 -7.83 15.72
C GLU A 59 -14.31 -7.00 15.16
N ASN A 60 -13.11 -7.59 15.16
CA ASN A 60 -11.97 -6.95 14.53
C ASN A 60 -12.08 -7.04 13.00
N PRO A 61 -11.81 -5.95 12.26
CA PRO A 61 -11.67 -5.99 10.81
C PRO A 61 -10.46 -6.84 10.42
N THR A 62 -10.50 -7.37 9.20
CA THR A 62 -9.41 -8.16 8.62
C THR A 62 -9.08 -7.69 7.21
N PHE A 63 -7.84 -7.96 6.79
CA PHE A 63 -7.40 -7.83 5.41
C PHE A 63 -8.12 -8.86 4.53
N LYS A 64 -8.49 -8.43 3.32
CA LYS A 64 -9.02 -9.30 2.28
C LYS A 64 -7.97 -10.30 1.80
N GLU A 65 -8.43 -11.44 1.29
CA GLU A 65 -7.56 -12.50 0.74
C GLU A 65 -6.58 -12.00 -0.32
N SER A 66 -7.00 -11.03 -1.14
CA SER A 66 -6.21 -10.46 -2.23
C SER A 66 -4.85 -9.93 -1.78
N VAL A 67 -4.72 -9.49 -0.52
CA VAL A 67 -3.49 -8.87 -0.02
C VAL A 67 -2.67 -9.82 0.85
N LEU A 68 -3.19 -10.96 1.30
CA LEU A 68 -2.55 -11.73 2.38
C LEU A 68 -1.13 -12.21 2.06
N THR A 69 -0.84 -12.51 0.80
CA THR A 69 0.43 -13.08 0.37
C THR A 69 1.47 -12.03 -0.02
N GLY A 70 1.05 -10.79 -0.30
CA GLY A 70 1.93 -9.78 -0.91
C GLY A 70 2.32 -10.13 -2.35
N GLU A 71 1.48 -10.92 -3.04
CA GLU A 71 1.71 -11.31 -4.41
C GLU A 71 0.66 -10.76 -5.36
N CYS A 72 1.08 -10.37 -6.57
CA CYS A 72 0.17 -9.99 -7.64
C CYS A 72 0.04 -11.12 -8.70
N PRO A 73 -1.04 -11.13 -9.51
CA PRO A 73 -1.26 -12.17 -10.53
C PRO A 73 -0.19 -12.19 -11.61
N ASP A 74 0.37 -11.04 -11.96
CA ASP A 74 1.38 -10.88 -13.00
C ASP A 74 2.78 -11.26 -12.46
N LYS A 75 3.32 -12.39 -12.92
CA LYS A 75 4.57 -12.98 -12.40
C LYS A 75 5.84 -12.61 -13.18
N LYS A 76 5.76 -11.71 -14.16
CA LYS A 76 6.89 -11.37 -15.03
C LYS A 76 7.12 -9.86 -15.10
N GLY A 77 8.31 -9.43 -14.69
CA GLY A 77 8.72 -8.03 -14.77
C GLY A 77 8.09 -7.18 -13.67
N LEU A 78 7.95 -5.88 -13.96
CA LEU A 78 7.44 -4.87 -13.05
C LEU A 78 5.93 -4.69 -13.22
N VAL A 79 5.23 -4.57 -12.08
CA VAL A 79 3.80 -4.27 -12.06
C VAL A 79 3.57 -3.17 -11.04
N VAL A 80 2.97 -2.06 -11.46
CA VAL A 80 2.65 -0.94 -10.57
C VAL A 80 1.15 -0.77 -10.43
N TYR A 81 0.68 -0.69 -9.19
CA TYR A 81 -0.69 -0.34 -8.83
C TYR A 81 -0.69 1.06 -8.20
N TYR A 82 -1.55 1.96 -8.66
CA TYR A 82 -1.62 3.33 -8.13
C TYR A 82 -3.00 3.96 -8.30
N SER A 83 -3.24 5.06 -7.61
CA SER A 83 -4.45 5.88 -7.77
C SER A 83 -4.11 7.37 -7.79
N ASP A 84 -5.08 8.21 -8.13
CA ASP A 84 -4.93 9.67 -8.19
C ASP A 84 -4.89 10.36 -6.81
N ARG A 85 -4.72 9.59 -5.72
CA ARG A 85 -4.55 10.15 -4.36
C ARG A 85 -3.31 11.01 -4.20
N CYS A 86 -2.32 10.88 -5.09
CA CYS A 86 -1.18 11.79 -5.17
C CYS A 86 -1.04 12.28 -6.63
N PRO A 87 -1.08 13.60 -6.87
CA PRO A 87 -1.08 14.17 -8.23
C PRO A 87 0.24 13.94 -9.00
N TYR A 88 1.31 13.57 -8.30
CA TYR A 88 2.62 13.30 -8.91
C TYR A 88 2.81 11.84 -9.35
N THR A 89 1.93 10.94 -8.91
CA THR A 89 2.13 9.49 -9.09
C THR A 89 2.10 9.10 -10.56
N ASP A 90 1.13 9.65 -11.30
CA ASP A 90 0.95 9.38 -12.72
C ASP A 90 2.19 9.77 -13.54
N TYR A 91 2.72 10.99 -13.31
CA TYR A 91 3.92 11.46 -13.99
C TYR A 91 5.12 10.55 -13.73
N HIS A 92 5.41 10.24 -12.47
CA HIS A 92 6.58 9.42 -12.13
C HIS A 92 6.47 7.99 -12.68
N ILE A 93 5.27 7.42 -12.75
CA ILE A 93 5.07 6.09 -13.35
C ILE A 93 5.22 6.15 -14.88
N ASN A 94 4.48 7.06 -15.53
CA ASN A 94 4.36 7.08 -16.98
C ASN A 94 5.58 7.67 -17.69
N VAL A 95 6.40 8.46 -16.98
CA VAL A 95 7.65 9.03 -17.47
C VAL A 95 8.84 8.29 -16.85
N SER A 96 9.12 8.52 -15.57
CA SER A 96 10.39 8.10 -14.96
C SER A 96 10.54 6.59 -14.81
N LEU A 97 9.51 5.89 -14.32
CA LEU A 97 9.56 4.43 -14.15
C LEU A 97 9.58 3.73 -15.50
N LYS A 98 8.85 4.26 -16.49
CA LYS A 98 8.84 3.73 -17.86
C LYS A 98 10.23 3.81 -18.51
N GLU A 99 10.91 4.95 -18.42
CA GLU A 99 12.30 5.11 -18.87
C GLU A 99 13.26 4.17 -18.12
N THR A 100 13.10 4.08 -16.80
CA THR A 100 13.91 3.21 -15.92
C THR A 100 13.77 1.73 -16.29
N ALA A 101 12.54 1.28 -16.57
CA ALA A 101 12.24 -0.08 -16.99
C ALA A 101 12.80 -0.39 -18.39
N GLN A 102 12.67 0.55 -19.33
CA GLN A 102 13.22 0.42 -20.69
C GLN A 102 14.74 0.27 -20.68
N LYS A 103 15.46 1.09 -19.91
CA LYS A 103 16.93 0.99 -19.77
C LYS A 103 17.41 -0.39 -19.30
N ARG A 104 16.58 -1.10 -18.54
CA ARG A 104 16.86 -2.43 -17.98
C ARG A 104 16.21 -3.57 -18.76
N ASN A 105 15.56 -3.27 -19.89
CA ASN A 105 14.77 -4.24 -20.66
C ASN A 105 13.73 -5.01 -19.80
N LEU A 106 13.16 -4.33 -18.80
CA LEU A 106 12.14 -4.90 -17.91
C LEU A 106 10.74 -4.64 -18.48
N PRO A 107 9.90 -5.68 -18.64
CA PRO A 107 8.48 -5.49 -18.89
C PRO A 107 7.87 -4.66 -17.76
N LEU A 108 7.05 -3.66 -18.09
CA LEU A 108 6.33 -2.84 -17.13
C LEU A 108 4.84 -2.89 -17.44
N LYS A 109 4.04 -3.31 -16.46
CA LYS A 109 2.59 -3.21 -16.48
C LYS A 109 2.13 -2.13 -15.50
N VAL A 110 1.31 -1.20 -15.99
CA VAL A 110 0.76 -0.08 -15.21
C VAL A 110 -0.73 -0.30 -14.99
N ILE A 111 -1.16 -0.34 -13.74
CA ILE A 111 -2.56 -0.58 -13.34
C ILE A 111 -3.03 0.60 -12.49
N LYS A 112 -3.87 1.44 -13.08
CA LYS A 112 -4.49 2.57 -12.40
C LYS A 112 -5.79 2.11 -11.74
N LEU A 113 -5.92 2.36 -10.44
CA LEU A 113 -7.11 2.12 -9.63
C LEU A 113 -7.99 3.36 -9.69
N THR A 114 -9.16 3.22 -10.29
CA THR A 114 -10.11 4.30 -10.58
C THR A 114 -11.41 4.21 -9.77
N SER A 115 -11.65 3.06 -9.13
CA SER A 115 -12.81 2.83 -8.27
C SER A 115 -12.43 2.29 -6.90
N ALA A 116 -13.35 2.44 -5.93
CA ALA A 116 -13.19 1.82 -4.62
C ALA A 116 -13.16 0.29 -4.69
N GLU A 117 -13.90 -0.31 -5.64
CA GLU A 117 -13.93 -1.76 -5.84
C GLU A 117 -12.57 -2.29 -6.34
N GLU A 118 -11.96 -1.61 -7.32
CA GLU A 118 -10.62 -1.92 -7.80
C GLU A 118 -9.59 -1.77 -6.67
N ALA A 119 -9.68 -0.68 -5.91
CA ALA A 119 -8.77 -0.41 -4.80
C ALA A 119 -8.86 -1.48 -3.69
N GLN A 120 -10.07 -1.98 -3.40
CA GLN A 120 -10.28 -3.05 -2.43
C GLN A 120 -9.92 -4.44 -2.94
N SER A 121 -9.90 -4.64 -4.26
CA SER A 121 -9.55 -5.92 -4.90
C SER A 121 -8.07 -6.00 -5.29
N ALA A 122 -7.33 -4.91 -5.16
CA ALA A 122 -5.90 -4.84 -5.45
C ALA A 122 -5.10 -5.84 -4.59
N PRO A 123 -3.93 -6.30 -5.07
CA PRO A 123 -3.06 -7.22 -4.33
C PRO A 123 -2.22 -6.51 -3.24
N THR A 124 -2.61 -5.29 -2.87
CA THR A 124 -1.88 -4.45 -1.92
C THR A 124 -2.87 -3.62 -1.11
N PRO A 125 -2.62 -3.42 0.20
CA PRO A 125 -3.40 -2.49 1.01
C PRO A 125 -2.98 -1.02 0.78
N ALA A 126 -1.87 -0.78 0.07
CA ALA A 126 -1.36 0.56 -0.25
C ALA A 126 -1.74 1.00 -1.66
N THR A 127 -2.85 1.72 -1.77
CA THR A 127 -3.49 2.09 -3.04
C THR A 127 -3.00 3.41 -3.65
N ILE A 128 -2.11 4.15 -2.98
CA ILE A 128 -1.47 5.35 -3.54
C ILE A 128 -0.46 4.92 -4.61
N PHE A 129 0.47 4.06 -4.22
CA PHE A 129 1.52 3.50 -5.06
C PHE A 129 2.00 2.19 -4.44
N SER A 130 2.11 1.15 -5.25
CA SER A 130 2.77 -0.11 -4.90
C SER A 130 3.46 -0.68 -6.12
N LEU A 131 4.75 -0.98 -6.00
CA LEU A 131 5.51 -1.68 -7.02
C LEU A 131 5.69 -3.16 -6.65
N PHE A 132 5.52 -4.01 -7.66
CA PHE A 132 5.80 -5.44 -7.61
C PHE A 132 6.86 -5.80 -8.64
N TYR A 133 7.66 -6.82 -8.36
CA TYR A 133 8.62 -7.43 -9.28
C TYR A 133 8.46 -8.95 -9.25
N ASN A 134 8.32 -9.56 -10.43
CA ASN A 134 8.10 -11.00 -10.60
C ASN A 134 7.01 -11.55 -9.65
N GLY A 135 5.91 -10.80 -9.55
CA GLY A 135 4.75 -11.19 -8.74
C GLY A 135 4.87 -10.93 -7.24
N LYS A 136 5.99 -10.38 -6.73
CA LYS A 136 6.20 -10.11 -5.29
C LYS A 136 6.20 -8.62 -4.99
N PHE A 137 5.59 -8.23 -3.88
CA PHE A 137 5.61 -6.85 -3.41
C PHE A 137 7.05 -6.37 -3.17
N VAL A 138 7.36 -5.16 -3.64
CA VAL A 138 8.68 -4.54 -3.49
C VAL A 138 8.63 -3.35 -2.55
N THR A 139 7.80 -2.35 -2.85
CA THR A 139 7.79 -1.08 -2.10
C THR A 139 6.54 -0.22 -2.35
N THR A 140 6.25 0.66 -1.40
CA THR A 140 5.35 1.82 -1.57
C THR A 140 6.10 3.13 -1.85
N ASP A 141 7.43 3.10 -1.84
CA ASP A 141 8.25 4.28 -2.06
C ASP A 141 8.31 4.63 -3.55
N ILE A 142 7.57 5.68 -3.94
CA ILE A 142 7.56 6.20 -5.31
C ILE A 142 8.95 6.65 -5.80
N SER A 143 9.91 6.89 -4.90
CA SER A 143 11.29 7.21 -5.31
C SER A 143 11.93 6.10 -6.14
N VAL A 144 11.40 4.87 -6.09
CA VAL A 144 11.80 3.75 -6.96
C VAL A 144 11.61 4.04 -8.45
N CYS A 145 10.70 4.95 -8.82
CA CYS A 145 10.52 5.36 -10.21
C CYS A 145 11.74 6.10 -10.77
N MET A 146 12.65 6.59 -9.90
CA MET A 146 13.84 7.31 -10.31
C MET A 146 14.96 6.32 -10.63
N ASP A 147 15.57 6.49 -11.80
CA ASP A 147 16.66 5.63 -12.30
C ASP A 147 17.82 5.50 -11.29
N SER A 148 18.16 6.58 -10.57
CA SER A 148 19.23 6.63 -9.56
C SER A 148 18.92 5.90 -8.24
N ARG A 149 17.66 5.53 -8.02
CA ARG A 149 17.15 4.87 -6.81
C ARG A 149 16.72 3.43 -7.07
N PHE A 150 16.35 3.11 -8.32
CA PHE A 150 15.79 1.83 -8.70
C PHE A 150 16.63 0.64 -8.21
N ASP A 151 17.92 0.59 -8.57
CA ASP A 151 18.79 -0.55 -8.23
C ASP A 151 19.10 -0.68 -6.73
N LYS A 152 18.81 0.37 -5.94
CA LYS A 152 18.93 0.32 -4.47
C LYS A 152 17.69 -0.32 -3.83
N ILE A 153 16.55 -0.28 -4.52
CA ILE A 153 15.26 -0.70 -3.99
C ILE A 153 14.85 -2.04 -4.60
N VAL A 154 14.97 -2.18 -5.91
CA VAL A 154 14.61 -3.40 -6.65
C VAL A 154 15.86 -4.26 -6.81
N LYS A 155 15.81 -5.47 -6.27
CA LYS A 155 16.82 -6.50 -6.51
C LYS A 155 16.37 -7.34 -7.69
N LEU A 156 17.05 -7.18 -8.82
CA LEU A 156 16.85 -8.02 -9.99
C LEU A 156 17.58 -9.35 -9.78
N ASP A 157 16.98 -10.43 -10.28
CA ASP A 157 17.58 -11.78 -10.29
C ASP A 157 18.63 -11.93 -11.40
#